data_AF-A0A9D1GBE4-F1
#
_entry.id   AF-A0A9D1GBE4-F1
#
_cell.length_a   1.000
_cell.length_b   1.000
_cell.length_c   1.000
_cell.angle_alpha   90.00
_cell.angle_beta   90.00
_cell.angle_gamma   90.00
#
_symmetry.space_group_name_H-M   'P 1'
#
loop_
_entity.id
_entity.type
_entity.pdbx_description
1 polymer ?
#
loop_
_entity_poly.entity_id
_entity_poly.type
_entity_poly.pdbx_seq_one_letter_code
_entity_poly.pdbx_strand_id
1 'polypeptide(L)'
;MGISFSVYLDGFKKDITREINVNDNLNLQTFCEYMILSMNGECKHLYQLIVNDEFAYLGPGCCVFDPDIEEMMDEDLIVKDLYLEEGDELLLNYDFRSDYDIYIKVESTTDDSFNKDFEVINGKGYGLLEEYHSFFLEDLVDARKRNPNAYSNVEYNLLDFDLDKINYTIDNYLAYKEELLRPKHYLLNVSLLGFEKEIKRKISIDSDIDISTLCEAIVLSMNGDLEYCYGVKRGKEYLEDEEMSKDINYLELKEGQRLKVIYDYGDNWVFNVRVSKIVDGYGSKKCYVVNGKGYGIVEDCGGEYYLDRVFNDDDNDYNIDEFDLDDINSTIDKRLFRTFYEVSNE
;
A
#
# COMPACT_ATOMS: atom_id res chain seq x y z
N MET A 1 -19.81 17.22 -22.35
CA MET A 1 -18.80 17.95 -23.14
C MET A 1 -17.56 17.09 -23.17
N GLY A 2 -16.83 17.07 -24.29
CA GLY A 2 -15.48 16.53 -24.35
C GLY A 2 -14.45 17.63 -24.10
N ILE A 3 -13.40 17.32 -23.37
CA ILE A 3 -12.24 18.20 -23.15
C ILE A 3 -10.96 17.48 -23.60
N SER A 4 -10.18 18.14 -24.43
CA SER A 4 -8.86 17.66 -24.84
C SER A 4 -7.77 18.40 -24.08
N PHE A 5 -6.83 17.64 -23.51
CA PHE A 5 -5.74 18.15 -22.70
C PHE A 5 -4.39 17.83 -23.33
N SER A 6 -3.43 18.75 -23.16
CA SER A 6 -2.01 18.42 -23.23
C SER A 6 -1.44 18.37 -21.82
N VAL A 7 -0.68 17.33 -21.52
CA VAL A 7 -0.14 17.06 -20.19
C VAL A 7 1.36 16.87 -20.26
N TYR A 8 2.09 17.38 -19.29
CA TYR A 8 3.54 17.20 -19.20
C TYR A 8 4.05 17.24 -17.76
N LEU A 9 5.19 16.58 -17.53
CA LEU A 9 5.88 16.61 -16.24
C LEU A 9 6.80 17.83 -16.17
N ASP A 10 6.84 18.51 -15.01
CA ASP A 10 7.73 19.65 -14.80
C ASP A 10 9.19 19.29 -15.05
N GLY A 11 9.96 20.24 -15.60
CA GLY A 11 11.35 20.00 -16.01
C GLY A 11 11.51 19.09 -17.24
N PHE A 12 10.47 18.37 -17.67
CA PHE A 12 10.51 17.40 -18.77
C PHE A 12 9.48 17.66 -19.88
N LYS A 13 8.98 18.89 -20.02
CA LYS A 13 7.97 19.31 -21.01
C LYS A 13 8.23 18.84 -22.46
N LYS A 14 9.49 18.65 -22.85
CA LYS A 14 9.86 18.19 -24.19
C LYS A 14 9.99 16.69 -24.33
N ASP A 15 10.08 15.95 -23.23
CA ASP A 15 10.47 14.55 -23.19
C ASP A 15 9.34 13.66 -22.68
N ILE A 16 8.53 14.15 -21.73
CA ILE A 16 7.42 13.43 -21.11
C ILE A 16 6.14 14.22 -21.33
N THR A 17 5.29 13.73 -22.25
CA THR A 17 4.05 14.40 -22.63
C THR A 17 2.92 13.40 -22.90
N ARG A 18 1.67 13.83 -22.69
CA ARG A 18 0.45 13.12 -23.08
C ARG A 18 -0.51 14.05 -23.80
N GLU A 19 -1.26 13.50 -24.73
CA GLU A 19 -2.48 14.10 -25.28
C GLU A 19 -3.64 13.22 -24.82
N ILE A 20 -4.65 13.83 -24.21
CA ILE A 20 -5.70 13.11 -23.48
C ILE A 20 -7.06 13.69 -23.80
N ASN A 21 -8.04 12.83 -24.00
CA ASN A 21 -9.46 13.20 -24.13
C ASN A 21 -10.22 12.75 -22.88
N VAL A 22 -11.07 13.63 -22.35
CA VAL A 22 -11.83 13.39 -21.12
C VAL A 22 -13.29 13.81 -21.32
N ASN A 23 -14.21 13.01 -20.79
CA ASN A 23 -15.61 13.38 -20.64
C ASN A 23 -15.76 14.25 -19.38
N ASP A 24 -16.38 15.42 -19.52
CA ASP A 24 -16.54 16.37 -18.42
C ASP A 24 -17.41 15.84 -17.26
N ASN A 25 -18.15 14.74 -17.44
CA ASN A 25 -18.92 14.10 -16.39
C ASN A 25 -18.10 13.13 -15.52
N LEU A 26 -16.79 13.02 -15.77
CA LEU A 26 -15.89 12.21 -14.96
C LEU A 26 -15.75 12.81 -13.55
N ASN A 27 -15.86 11.97 -12.52
CA ASN A 27 -15.58 12.36 -11.14
C ASN A 27 -14.13 12.86 -10.99
N LEU A 28 -13.94 13.89 -10.16
CA LEU A 28 -12.67 14.61 -10.07
C LEU A 28 -11.54 13.77 -9.46
N GLN A 29 -11.86 12.87 -8.53
CA GLN A 29 -10.91 11.89 -8.01
C GLN A 29 -10.42 10.97 -9.13
N THR A 30 -11.37 10.37 -9.86
CA THR A 30 -11.06 9.47 -10.97
C THR A 30 -10.25 10.19 -12.05
N PHE A 31 -10.57 11.46 -12.33
CA PHE A 31 -9.80 12.30 -13.25
C PHE A 31 -8.34 12.43 -12.81
N CYS A 32 -8.07 12.78 -11.55
CA CYS A 32 -6.71 12.93 -11.03
C CYS A 32 -5.95 11.61 -11.05
N GLU A 33 -6.58 10.51 -10.62
CA GLU A 33 -5.99 9.16 -10.64
C GLU A 33 -5.65 8.75 -12.06
N TYR A 34 -6.54 8.96 -13.03
CA TYR A 34 -6.26 8.67 -14.43
C TYR A 34 -5.16 9.54 -15.03
N MET A 35 -5.03 10.80 -14.60
CA MET A 35 -3.89 11.65 -14.97
C MET A 35 -2.57 11.07 -14.45
N ILE A 36 -2.52 10.63 -13.18
CA ILE A 36 -1.33 9.98 -12.59
C ILE A 36 -0.99 8.68 -13.33
N LEU A 37 -1.98 7.81 -13.58
CA LEU A 37 -1.80 6.57 -14.34
C LEU A 37 -1.34 6.83 -15.77
N SER A 38 -1.86 7.88 -16.42
CA SER A 38 -1.41 8.29 -17.76
C SER A 38 0.09 8.59 -17.76
N MET A 39 0.61 9.09 -16.64
CA MET A 39 2.01 9.36 -16.41
C MET A 39 2.74 8.17 -15.79
N ASN A 40 2.24 6.93 -15.89
CA ASN A 40 2.87 5.72 -15.34
C ASN A 40 2.99 5.68 -13.80
N GLY A 41 2.29 6.55 -13.06
CA GLY A 41 2.20 6.46 -11.59
C GLY A 41 1.31 5.32 -11.12
N GLU A 42 1.36 5.02 -9.82
CA GLU A 42 0.59 3.93 -9.18
C GLU A 42 -0.54 4.45 -8.27
N CYS A 43 -0.73 5.77 -8.21
CA CYS A 43 -1.71 6.46 -7.36
C CYS A 43 -1.57 6.12 -5.86
N LYS A 44 -0.38 5.80 -5.37
CA LYS A 44 -0.14 5.37 -3.98
C LYS A 44 -0.04 6.51 -3.00
N HIS A 45 0.34 7.69 -3.49
CA HIS A 45 0.59 8.87 -2.68
C HIS A 45 -0.57 9.88 -2.77
N LEU A 46 -0.60 10.82 -1.83
CA LEU A 46 -1.52 11.95 -1.87
C LEU A 46 -1.28 12.82 -3.11
N TYR A 47 -2.34 13.48 -3.57
CA TYR A 47 -2.27 14.47 -4.62
C TYR A 47 -3.22 15.63 -4.37
N GLN A 48 -2.89 16.79 -4.95
CA GLN A 48 -3.77 17.95 -4.99
C GLN A 48 -3.88 18.48 -6.41
N LEU A 49 -5.08 18.94 -6.78
CA LEU A 49 -5.35 19.64 -8.02
C LEU A 49 -5.53 21.13 -7.75
N ILE A 50 -4.80 21.93 -8.50
CA ILE A 50 -4.87 23.39 -8.52
C ILE A 50 -5.36 23.81 -9.91
N VAL A 51 -6.33 24.72 -9.97
CA VAL A 51 -6.89 25.26 -11.21
C VAL A 51 -6.73 26.77 -11.15
N ASN A 52 -6.03 27.36 -12.13
CA ASN A 52 -5.81 28.82 -12.18
C ASN A 52 -5.29 29.43 -10.86
N ASP A 53 -4.29 28.77 -10.24
CA ASP A 53 -3.69 29.12 -8.94
C ASP A 53 -4.62 29.00 -7.71
N GLU A 54 -5.82 28.45 -7.87
CA GLU A 54 -6.75 28.16 -6.78
C GLU A 54 -6.82 26.66 -6.48
N PHE A 55 -6.86 26.32 -5.19
CA PHE A 55 -7.05 24.94 -4.74
C PHE A 55 -8.42 24.45 -5.19
N ALA A 56 -8.44 23.34 -5.94
CA ALA A 56 -9.67 22.74 -6.43
C ALA A 56 -10.00 21.43 -5.72
N TYR A 57 -9.00 20.59 -5.46
CA TYR A 57 -9.24 19.24 -4.93
C TYR A 57 -8.02 18.67 -4.20
N LEU A 58 -8.28 17.88 -3.15
CA LEU A 58 -7.31 17.02 -2.48
C LEU A 58 -7.82 15.60 -2.54
N GLY A 59 -6.99 14.67 -3.03
CA GLY A 59 -7.35 13.26 -3.15
C GLY A 59 -6.40 12.35 -2.37
N PRO A 60 -6.92 11.23 -1.83
CA PRO A 60 -6.13 10.25 -1.15
C PRO A 60 -5.39 9.40 -2.18
N GLY A 61 -4.15 9.01 -1.85
CA GLY A 61 -3.53 7.89 -2.52
C GLY A 61 -4.28 6.60 -2.18
N CYS A 62 -4.23 5.59 -3.04
CA CYS A 62 -4.90 4.31 -2.88
C CYS A 62 -4.47 3.52 -1.62
N CYS A 63 -3.47 4.00 -0.90
CA CYS A 63 -2.83 3.36 0.24
C CYS A 63 -2.79 4.22 1.50
N VAL A 64 -3.39 5.41 1.51
CA VAL A 64 -3.38 6.32 2.65
C VAL A 64 -4.83 6.49 3.13
N PHE A 65 -5.20 5.73 4.16
CA PHE A 65 -6.45 5.97 4.89
C PHE A 65 -6.14 6.98 5.99
N ASP A 66 -6.36 8.26 5.69
CA ASP A 66 -6.34 9.32 6.69
C ASP A 66 -7.78 9.82 6.87
N PRO A 67 -8.43 9.54 8.01
CA PRO A 67 -9.80 9.98 8.28
C PRO A 67 -9.98 11.49 8.16
N ASP A 68 -8.93 12.27 8.46
CA ASP A 68 -9.00 13.73 8.38
C ASP A 68 -9.01 14.22 6.93
N ILE A 69 -8.48 13.41 5.98
CA ILE A 69 -8.51 13.72 4.54
C ILE A 69 -9.88 13.36 3.94
N GLU A 70 -10.51 12.27 4.40
CA GLU A 70 -11.83 11.83 3.90
C GLU A 70 -12.90 12.92 4.10
N GLU A 71 -12.86 13.65 5.23
CA GLU A 71 -13.78 14.77 5.48
C GLU A 71 -13.58 15.97 4.54
N MET A 72 -12.43 16.07 3.88
CA MET A 72 -12.10 17.15 2.95
C MET A 72 -12.43 16.81 1.49
N MET A 73 -12.81 15.56 1.21
CA MET A 73 -13.13 15.12 -0.14
C MET A 73 -14.59 15.39 -0.49
N ASP A 74 -14.81 16.01 -1.64
CA ASP A 74 -16.14 16.08 -2.25
C ASP A 74 -16.22 15.03 -3.37
N GLU A 75 -16.84 13.88 -3.06
CA GLU A 75 -17.03 12.76 -3.99
C GLU A 75 -18.02 13.10 -5.13
N ASP A 76 -18.80 14.16 -5.00
CA ASP A 76 -19.79 14.54 -6.00
C ASP A 76 -19.22 15.49 -7.07
N LEU A 77 -18.01 16.02 -6.87
CA LEU A 77 -17.35 16.90 -7.84
C LEU A 77 -16.98 16.15 -9.13
N ILE A 78 -17.40 16.72 -10.26
CA ILE A 78 -17.02 16.26 -11.60
C ILE A 78 -16.18 17.31 -12.33
N VAL A 79 -15.47 16.90 -13.39
CA VAL A 79 -14.61 17.80 -14.18
C VAL A 79 -15.36 19.02 -14.71
N LYS A 80 -16.65 18.87 -15.04
CA LYS A 80 -17.51 19.96 -15.50
C LYS A 80 -17.66 21.10 -14.48
N ASP A 81 -17.60 20.79 -13.19
CA ASP A 81 -17.76 21.78 -12.11
C ASP A 81 -16.54 22.71 -11.99
N LEU A 82 -15.44 22.38 -12.68
CA LEU A 82 -14.26 23.24 -12.80
C LEU A 82 -14.44 24.39 -13.81
N TYR A 83 -15.50 24.37 -14.63
CA TYR A 83 -15.80 25.39 -15.64
C TYR A 83 -14.64 25.68 -16.61
N LEU A 84 -13.90 24.64 -17.01
CA LEU A 84 -12.70 24.78 -17.84
C LEU A 84 -13.01 25.31 -19.24
N GLU A 85 -12.20 26.29 -19.67
CA GLU A 85 -12.20 26.88 -21.02
C GLU A 85 -10.89 26.59 -21.77
N GLU A 86 -10.90 26.76 -23.09
CA GLU A 86 -9.69 26.61 -23.91
C GLU A 86 -8.59 27.57 -23.44
N GLY A 87 -7.42 27.01 -23.13
CA GLY A 87 -6.27 27.76 -22.65
C GLY A 87 -6.10 27.76 -21.13
N ASP A 88 -7.07 27.26 -20.35
CA ASP A 88 -6.92 27.09 -18.91
C ASP A 88 -5.77 26.13 -18.57
N GLU A 89 -5.13 26.41 -17.43
CA GLU A 89 -4.01 25.64 -16.92
C GLU A 89 -4.34 25.08 -15.53
N LEU A 90 -4.02 23.80 -15.34
CA LEU A 90 -4.15 23.09 -14.08
C LEU A 90 -2.79 22.50 -13.69
N LEU A 91 -2.59 22.37 -12.39
CA LEU A 91 -1.43 21.73 -11.81
C LEU A 91 -1.89 20.60 -10.88
N LEU A 92 -1.48 19.37 -11.18
CA LEU A 92 -1.65 18.22 -10.32
C LEU A 92 -0.33 17.93 -9.64
N ASN A 93 -0.24 18.19 -8.33
CA ASN A 93 0.93 17.84 -7.54
C ASN A 93 0.69 16.44 -6.99
N TYR A 94 1.62 15.52 -7.21
CA TYR A 94 1.51 14.13 -6.77
C TYR A 94 2.75 13.71 -5.99
N ASP A 95 2.54 12.95 -4.92
CA ASP A 95 3.58 12.56 -3.97
C ASP A 95 4.31 13.78 -3.39
N PHE A 96 3.76 14.37 -2.32
CA PHE A 96 4.32 15.58 -1.69
C PHE A 96 5.75 15.43 -1.16
N ARG A 97 6.30 14.21 -1.09
CA ARG A 97 7.70 13.98 -0.75
C ARG A 97 8.60 14.09 -1.97
N SER A 98 8.19 13.53 -3.10
CA SER A 98 8.93 13.57 -4.36
C SER A 98 8.63 14.82 -5.20
N ASP A 99 7.53 15.51 -4.91
CA ASP A 99 7.07 16.77 -5.50
C ASP A 99 6.89 16.68 -7.03
N TYR A 100 6.13 15.69 -7.49
CA TYR A 100 5.85 15.56 -8.92
C TYR A 100 4.79 16.57 -9.36
N ASP A 101 5.24 17.57 -10.10
CA ASP A 101 4.37 18.56 -10.73
C ASP A 101 3.95 18.13 -12.14
N ILE A 102 2.67 17.80 -12.29
CA ILE A 102 2.05 17.45 -13.56
C ILE A 102 1.22 18.63 -14.06
N TYR A 103 1.72 19.29 -15.10
CA TYR A 103 1.03 20.41 -15.75
C TYR A 103 0.03 19.90 -16.78
N ILE A 104 -1.19 20.42 -16.72
CA ILE A 104 -2.30 20.03 -17.57
C ILE A 104 -2.84 21.31 -18.21
N LYS A 105 -2.92 21.34 -19.54
CA LYS A 105 -3.45 22.48 -20.29
C LYS A 105 -4.66 22.06 -21.12
N VAL A 106 -5.72 22.85 -21.07
CA VAL A 106 -6.90 22.66 -21.91
C VAL A 106 -6.59 23.11 -23.33
N GLU A 107 -6.56 22.18 -24.28
CA GLU A 107 -6.29 22.49 -25.69
C GLU A 107 -7.57 22.78 -26.47
N SER A 108 -8.69 22.16 -26.10
CA SER A 108 -10.00 22.46 -26.69
C SER A 108 -11.14 21.85 -25.89
N THR A 109 -12.32 22.44 -26.00
CA THR A 109 -13.59 21.90 -25.51
C THR A 109 -14.56 21.65 -26.67
N THR A 110 -15.41 20.62 -26.57
CA THR A 110 -16.42 20.30 -27.59
C THR A 110 -17.74 19.89 -26.93
N ASP A 111 -18.87 20.34 -27.50
CA ASP A 111 -20.20 19.96 -27.01
C ASP A 111 -20.45 18.45 -27.11
N ASP A 112 -19.81 17.78 -28.08
CA ASP A 112 -19.90 16.34 -28.27
C ASP A 112 -19.14 15.59 -27.17
N SER A 113 -19.77 14.60 -26.55
CA SER A 113 -19.10 13.71 -25.60
C SER A 113 -18.16 12.75 -26.33
N PHE A 114 -17.00 12.47 -25.75
CA PHE A 114 -16.15 11.36 -26.21
C PHE A 114 -16.79 10.00 -25.91
N ASN A 115 -16.35 8.96 -26.64
CA ASN A 115 -16.85 7.60 -26.45
C ASN A 115 -16.36 6.95 -25.15
N LYS A 116 -15.22 7.42 -24.63
CA LYS A 116 -14.62 7.00 -23.36
C LYS A 116 -14.63 8.17 -22.40
N ASP A 117 -14.70 7.86 -21.11
CA ASP A 117 -14.60 8.88 -20.07
C ASP A 117 -13.20 9.48 -19.97
N PHE A 118 -12.18 8.68 -20.27
CA PHE A 118 -10.78 9.10 -20.34
C PHE A 118 -10.03 8.24 -21.36
N GLU A 119 -9.21 8.87 -22.20
CA GLU A 119 -8.39 8.17 -23.19
C GLU A 119 -7.10 8.94 -23.44
N VAL A 120 -5.95 8.26 -23.29
CA VAL A 120 -4.69 8.79 -23.80
C VAL A 120 -4.66 8.50 -25.30
N ILE A 121 -4.53 9.54 -26.12
CA ILE A 121 -4.52 9.40 -27.59
C ILE A 121 -3.12 9.41 -28.17
N ASN A 122 -2.16 10.02 -27.46
CA ASN A 122 -0.77 10.11 -27.87
C ASN A 122 0.13 10.44 -26.68
N GLY A 123 1.43 10.21 -26.83
CA GLY A 123 2.40 10.56 -25.80
C GLY A 123 3.81 10.08 -26.12
N LYS A 124 4.73 10.41 -25.21
CA LYS A 124 6.13 9.97 -25.26
C LYS A 124 6.78 10.09 -23.89
N GLY A 125 7.85 9.33 -23.70
CA GLY A 125 8.62 9.29 -22.45
C GLY A 125 7.87 8.54 -21.34
N TYR A 126 8.61 7.73 -20.60
CA TYR A 126 8.12 7.15 -19.35
C TYR A 126 7.94 8.27 -18.33
N GLY A 127 6.77 8.32 -17.67
CA GLY A 127 6.42 9.43 -16.79
C GLY A 127 7.06 9.35 -15.41
N LEU A 128 6.24 9.14 -14.39
CA LEU A 128 6.59 9.04 -12.99
C LEU A 128 7.38 7.75 -12.72
N LEU A 129 8.35 7.86 -11.81
CA LEU A 129 9.25 6.77 -11.43
C LEU A 129 9.20 6.62 -9.91
N GLU A 130 8.18 5.91 -9.44
CA GLU A 130 7.96 5.65 -8.01
C GLU A 130 8.98 4.64 -7.42
N GLU A 131 8.99 4.50 -6.10
CA GLU A 131 10.09 4.06 -5.21
C GLU A 131 10.95 2.87 -5.63
N TYR A 132 10.46 1.96 -6.47
CA TYR A 132 11.27 0.87 -7.03
C TYR A 132 12.21 1.31 -8.18
N HIS A 133 12.09 2.55 -8.66
CA HIS A 133 12.85 3.08 -9.79
C HIS A 133 13.80 4.24 -9.45
N SER A 134 13.71 4.84 -8.25
CA SER A 134 14.45 6.06 -7.86
C SER A 134 15.97 5.86 -7.83
N PHE A 135 16.46 4.73 -7.30
CA PHE A 135 17.89 4.38 -7.29
C PHE A 135 18.50 4.28 -8.70
N PHE A 136 17.70 4.00 -9.72
CA PHE A 136 18.17 3.88 -11.10
C PHE A 136 18.33 5.23 -11.80
N LEU A 137 17.61 6.26 -11.36
CA LEU A 137 17.53 7.56 -12.02
C LEU A 137 18.70 8.48 -11.69
N GLU A 138 19.12 8.56 -10.43
CA GLU A 138 20.27 9.39 -10.05
C GLU A 138 21.54 8.92 -10.79
N ASP A 139 21.72 7.61 -10.89
CA ASP A 139 22.77 7.00 -11.69
C ASP A 139 22.62 7.30 -13.19
N LEU A 140 21.41 7.26 -13.74
CA LEU A 140 21.14 7.57 -15.15
C LEU A 140 21.35 9.06 -15.48
N VAL A 141 20.88 9.96 -14.63
CA VAL A 141 21.01 11.41 -14.78
C VAL A 141 22.48 11.81 -14.65
N ASP A 142 23.19 11.31 -13.64
CA ASP A 142 24.60 11.59 -13.48
C ASP A 142 25.46 10.94 -14.56
N ALA A 143 25.08 9.77 -15.07
CA ALA A 143 25.79 9.15 -16.18
C ALA A 143 25.54 9.87 -17.51
N ARG A 144 24.33 10.39 -17.77
CA ARG A 144 24.00 11.20 -18.96
C ARG A 144 24.71 12.56 -18.93
N LYS A 145 24.83 13.19 -17.75
CA LYS A 145 25.68 14.39 -17.56
C LYS A 145 27.15 14.10 -17.86
N ARG A 146 27.65 12.92 -17.49
CA ARG A 146 29.05 12.52 -17.70
C ARG A 146 29.35 12.11 -19.16
N ASN A 147 28.41 11.47 -19.84
CA ASN A 147 28.56 11.09 -21.24
C ASN A 147 27.18 10.92 -21.93
N PRO A 148 26.76 11.90 -22.75
CA PRO A 148 25.48 11.86 -23.45
C PRO A 148 25.29 10.64 -24.38
N ASN A 149 26.37 9.97 -24.78
CA ASN A 149 26.37 8.84 -25.70
C ASN A 149 26.62 7.48 -25.00
N ALA A 150 26.74 7.43 -23.67
CA ALA A 150 27.10 6.20 -22.95
C ALA A 150 26.07 5.06 -23.06
N TYR A 151 24.84 5.34 -23.52
CA TYR A 151 23.71 4.41 -23.41
C TYR A 151 23.04 4.03 -24.73
N SER A 152 23.71 4.18 -25.88
CA SER A 152 23.13 3.64 -27.13
C SER A 152 23.01 2.11 -27.15
N ASN A 153 23.59 1.40 -26.18
CA ASN A 153 23.75 -0.06 -26.19
C ASN A 153 23.34 -0.77 -24.87
N VAL A 154 22.69 -0.10 -23.91
CA VAL A 154 22.16 -0.78 -22.72
C VAL A 154 20.66 -1.00 -22.91
N GLU A 155 20.19 -2.24 -22.69
CA GLU A 155 18.79 -2.69 -22.78
C GLU A 155 17.86 -1.93 -21.81
N TYR A 156 17.60 -0.65 -22.07
CA TYR A 156 16.61 0.17 -21.34
C TYR A 156 15.33 0.38 -22.15
N ASN A 157 14.91 -0.61 -22.95
CA ASN A 157 13.58 -0.68 -23.57
C ASN A 157 12.43 -0.88 -22.53
N LEU A 158 12.70 -0.71 -21.23
CA LEU A 158 11.71 -0.83 -20.14
C LEU A 158 11.10 0.52 -19.74
N LEU A 159 11.61 1.63 -20.28
CA LEU A 159 11.16 2.99 -20.02
C LEU A 159 10.61 3.66 -21.29
N ASP A 160 9.92 2.90 -22.13
CA ASP A 160 9.21 3.43 -23.28
C ASP A 160 7.74 3.66 -22.94
N PHE A 161 7.20 4.78 -23.45
CA PHE A 161 5.77 5.04 -23.41
C PHE A 161 5.04 4.02 -24.28
N ASP A 162 4.15 3.25 -23.68
CA ASP A 162 3.29 2.28 -24.34
C ASP A 162 1.84 2.71 -24.19
N LEU A 163 1.29 3.27 -25.27
CA LEU A 163 -0.07 3.80 -25.34
C LEU A 163 -1.12 2.74 -25.01
N ASP A 164 -0.96 1.53 -25.56
CA ASP A 164 -1.91 0.44 -25.40
C ASP A 164 -1.89 -0.07 -23.95
N LYS A 165 -0.69 -0.19 -23.35
CA LYS A 165 -0.54 -0.58 -21.95
C LYS A 165 -1.13 0.45 -20.99
N ILE A 166 -0.94 1.74 -21.24
CA ILE A 166 -1.48 2.82 -20.40
C ILE A 166 -3.00 2.83 -20.46
N ASN A 167 -3.59 2.82 -21.66
CA ASN A 167 -5.03 2.77 -21.80
C ASN A 167 -5.62 1.48 -21.22
N TYR A 168 -4.95 0.33 -21.38
CA TYR A 168 -5.35 -0.91 -20.70
C TYR A 168 -5.35 -0.74 -19.18
N THR A 169 -4.34 -0.08 -18.61
CA THR A 169 -4.26 0.15 -17.17
C THR A 169 -5.41 1.05 -16.69
N ILE A 170 -5.66 2.15 -17.38
CA ILE A 170 -6.77 3.08 -17.08
C ILE A 170 -8.12 2.37 -17.18
N ASP A 171 -8.38 1.66 -18.29
CA ASP A 171 -9.65 0.94 -18.53
C ASP A 171 -9.94 -0.12 -17.45
N ASN A 172 -8.92 -0.65 -16.76
CA ASN A 172 -9.06 -1.69 -15.72
C ASN A 172 -8.85 -1.17 -14.29
N TYR A 173 -8.48 0.10 -14.10
CA TYR A 173 -8.04 0.61 -12.80
C TYR A 173 -9.14 0.57 -11.75
N LEU A 174 -10.36 1.03 -12.06
CA LEU A 174 -11.46 1.02 -11.08
C LEU A 174 -11.79 -0.40 -10.60
N ALA A 175 -11.78 -1.38 -11.50
CA ALA A 175 -11.98 -2.78 -11.13
C ALA A 175 -10.84 -3.30 -10.25
N TYR A 176 -9.59 -2.90 -10.52
CA TYR A 176 -8.44 -3.23 -9.67
C TYR A 176 -8.54 -2.57 -8.29
N LYS A 177 -8.88 -1.28 -8.23
CA LYS A 177 -9.08 -0.52 -6.99
C LYS A 177 -10.21 -1.11 -6.15
N GLU A 178 -11.34 -1.44 -6.77
CA GLU A 178 -12.46 -2.11 -6.10
C GLU A 178 -12.04 -3.47 -5.54
N GLU A 179 -11.30 -4.28 -6.30
CA GLU A 179 -10.79 -5.57 -5.81
C GLU A 179 -9.74 -5.41 -4.70
N LEU A 180 -8.91 -4.37 -4.74
CA LEU A 180 -7.93 -4.06 -3.70
C LEU A 180 -8.62 -3.68 -2.38
N LEU A 181 -9.63 -2.81 -2.46
CA LEU A 181 -10.41 -2.32 -1.32
C LEU A 181 -11.48 -3.32 -0.84
N ARG A 182 -11.72 -4.38 -1.60
CA ARG A 182 -12.73 -5.38 -1.26
C ARG A 182 -12.43 -5.98 0.12
N PRO A 183 -13.44 -6.04 1.01
CA PRO A 183 -13.32 -6.73 2.28
C PRO A 183 -12.83 -8.16 2.08
N LYS A 184 -11.72 -8.50 2.72
CA LYS A 184 -11.13 -9.83 2.70
C LYS A 184 -10.88 -10.32 4.11
N HIS A 185 -10.89 -11.62 4.24
CA HIS A 185 -10.58 -12.32 5.46
C HIS A 185 -9.47 -13.33 5.18
N TYR A 186 -8.36 -13.19 5.90
CA TYR A 186 -7.17 -14.01 5.74
C TYR A 186 -7.08 -15.07 6.83
N LEU A 187 -6.81 -16.30 6.43
CA LEU A 187 -6.35 -17.34 7.34
C LEU A 187 -4.85 -17.51 7.18
N LEU A 188 -4.10 -17.22 8.23
CA LEU A 188 -2.65 -17.26 8.26
C LEU A 188 -2.17 -18.47 9.07
N ASN A 189 -1.21 -19.21 8.53
CA ASN A 189 -0.44 -20.18 9.30
C ASN A 189 0.86 -19.50 9.73
N VAL A 190 1.10 -19.46 11.02
CA VAL A 190 2.26 -18.81 11.64
C VAL A 190 3.04 -19.86 12.42
N SER A 191 4.36 -19.87 12.29
CA SER A 191 5.23 -20.80 13.02
C SER A 191 6.51 -20.11 13.44
N LEU A 192 7.01 -20.42 14.65
CA LEU A 192 8.29 -19.92 15.13
C LEU A 192 9.44 -20.59 14.36
N LEU A 193 10.37 -19.79 13.82
CA LEU A 193 11.58 -20.30 13.17
C LEU A 193 12.36 -21.19 14.14
N GLY A 194 12.78 -22.37 13.68
CA GLY A 194 13.50 -23.35 14.51
C GLY A 194 12.61 -24.30 15.31
N PHE A 195 11.35 -23.92 15.55
CA PHE A 195 10.37 -24.68 16.31
C PHE A 195 9.08 -24.92 15.50
N GLU A 196 9.16 -25.01 14.17
CA GLU A 196 7.97 -24.94 13.32
C GLU A 196 7.01 -26.13 13.50
N LYS A 197 7.47 -27.25 14.07
CA LYS A 197 6.62 -28.42 14.34
C LYS A 197 5.95 -28.30 15.70
N GLU A 198 6.61 -27.66 16.64
CA GLU A 198 6.29 -27.56 18.06
C GLU A 198 5.40 -26.35 18.33
N ILE A 199 5.79 -25.17 17.79
CA ILE A 199 5.20 -23.87 18.07
C ILE A 199 4.62 -23.27 16.79
N LYS A 200 3.28 -23.24 16.72
CA LYS A 200 2.55 -22.70 15.57
C LYS A 200 1.16 -22.22 15.94
N ARG A 201 0.62 -21.31 15.12
CA ARG A 201 -0.71 -20.73 15.22
C ARG A 201 -1.39 -20.73 13.87
N LYS A 202 -2.71 -20.88 13.87
CA LYS A 202 -3.56 -20.50 12.77
C LYS A 202 -4.33 -19.26 13.20
N ILE A 203 -4.07 -18.14 12.55
CA ILE A 203 -4.66 -16.84 12.86
C ILE A 203 -5.66 -16.49 11.78
N SER A 204 -6.75 -15.84 12.17
CA SER A 204 -7.85 -15.38 11.35
C SER A 204 -7.91 -13.87 11.50
N ILE A 205 -7.89 -13.14 10.38
CA ILE A 205 -7.68 -11.70 10.40
C ILE A 205 -8.37 -11.00 9.21
N ASP A 206 -9.04 -9.90 9.49
CA ASP A 206 -9.73 -9.08 8.48
C ASP A 206 -8.74 -8.16 7.76
N SER A 207 -9.12 -7.70 6.56
CA SER A 207 -8.24 -6.90 5.71
C SER A 207 -8.16 -5.42 6.10
N ASP A 208 -9.09 -4.94 6.94
CA ASP A 208 -9.23 -3.56 7.42
C ASP A 208 -8.49 -3.32 8.75
N ILE A 209 -7.54 -4.19 9.07
CA ILE A 209 -6.61 -3.95 10.15
C ILE A 209 -5.27 -3.55 9.57
N ASP A 210 -4.55 -2.69 10.28
CA ASP A 210 -3.23 -2.27 9.84
C ASP A 210 -2.17 -3.38 10.03
N ILE A 211 -1.06 -3.23 9.31
CA ILE A 211 0.05 -4.18 9.30
C ILE A 211 0.75 -4.26 10.68
N SER A 212 0.75 -3.16 11.43
CA SER A 212 1.24 -3.11 12.82
C SER A 212 0.43 -4.03 13.73
N THR A 213 -0.89 -3.92 13.72
CA THR A 213 -1.85 -4.75 14.45
C THR A 213 -1.72 -6.22 14.05
N LEU A 214 -1.45 -6.52 12.76
CA LEU A 214 -1.12 -7.89 12.33
C LEU A 214 0.13 -8.43 13.05
N CYS A 215 1.19 -7.62 13.15
CA CYS A 215 2.42 -8.03 13.83
C CYS A 215 2.18 -8.24 15.32
N GLU A 216 1.48 -7.32 15.97
CA GLU A 216 1.15 -7.41 17.39
C GLU A 216 0.29 -8.64 17.67
N ALA A 217 -0.72 -8.91 16.84
CA ALA A 217 -1.54 -10.12 16.96
C ALA A 217 -0.69 -11.39 16.83
N ILE A 218 0.30 -11.41 15.93
CA ILE A 218 1.24 -12.53 15.80
C ILE A 218 2.09 -12.68 17.06
N VAL A 219 2.68 -11.61 17.57
CA VAL A 219 3.53 -11.64 18.78
C VAL A 219 2.73 -12.09 19.99
N LEU A 220 1.57 -11.48 20.24
CA LEU A 220 0.66 -11.86 21.33
C LEU A 220 0.18 -13.31 21.18
N SER A 221 -0.08 -13.78 19.95
CA SER A 221 -0.45 -15.17 19.74
C SER A 221 0.65 -16.15 20.15
N MET A 222 1.91 -15.70 20.17
CA MET A 222 3.08 -16.46 20.56
C MET A 222 3.52 -16.17 22.00
N ASN A 223 2.65 -15.63 22.85
CA ASN A 223 2.93 -15.26 24.24
C ASN A 223 4.00 -14.15 24.42
N GLY A 224 4.30 -13.36 23.37
CA GLY A 224 5.08 -12.14 23.55
C GLY A 224 4.26 -11.01 24.18
N ASP A 225 4.93 -10.02 24.76
CA ASP A 225 4.30 -8.95 25.56
C ASP A 225 4.20 -7.58 24.85
N LEU A 226 4.86 -7.44 23.70
CA LEU A 226 4.98 -6.21 22.90
C LEU A 226 5.89 -5.13 23.50
N GLU A 227 6.83 -5.49 24.39
CA GLU A 227 7.79 -4.52 24.95
C GLU A 227 8.89 -4.12 23.96
N TYR A 228 9.05 -4.86 22.86
CA TYR A 228 10.09 -4.66 21.87
C TYR A 228 9.61 -4.30 20.46
N CYS A 229 10.52 -3.78 19.65
CA CYS A 229 10.24 -3.46 18.24
C CYS A 229 9.98 -4.72 17.42
N TYR A 230 9.15 -4.56 16.39
CA TYR A 230 8.89 -5.58 15.37
C TYR A 230 9.02 -5.00 13.97
N GLY A 231 9.14 -5.88 12.98
CA GLY A 231 9.12 -5.51 11.57
C GLY A 231 8.67 -6.65 10.68
N VAL A 232 8.22 -6.31 9.47
CA VAL A 232 7.77 -7.29 8.48
C VAL A 232 8.80 -7.39 7.36
N LYS A 233 9.09 -8.62 6.94
CA LYS A 233 9.92 -8.90 5.78
C LYS A 233 9.13 -9.60 4.70
N ARG A 234 9.06 -8.99 3.52
CA ARG A 234 8.45 -9.53 2.30
C ARG A 234 9.54 -9.90 1.31
N GLY A 235 9.82 -11.20 1.16
CA GLY A 235 10.94 -11.66 0.35
C GLY A 235 12.29 -11.26 0.95
N LYS A 236 13.00 -10.33 0.31
CA LYS A 236 14.31 -9.83 0.79
C LYS A 236 14.22 -8.47 1.48
N GLU A 237 13.11 -7.76 1.33
CA GLU A 237 12.94 -6.37 1.76
C GLU A 237 12.16 -6.32 3.08
N TYR A 238 12.51 -5.35 3.91
CA TYR A 238 11.70 -4.96 5.06
C TYR A 238 10.64 -3.98 4.58
N LEU A 239 9.47 -4.01 5.22
CA LEU A 239 8.53 -2.91 5.09
C LEU A 239 9.07 -1.70 5.84
N GLU A 240 8.84 -0.52 5.29
CA GLU A 240 9.17 0.75 5.93
C GLU A 240 8.12 1.11 7.01
N ASP A 241 8.51 1.94 7.98
CA ASP A 241 7.63 2.31 9.10
C ASP A 241 6.30 2.95 8.62
N GLU A 242 6.34 3.74 7.55
CA GLU A 242 5.18 4.37 6.92
C GLU A 242 4.19 3.34 6.32
N GLU A 243 4.67 2.14 5.99
CA GLU A 243 3.82 1.06 5.49
C GLU A 243 3.12 0.31 6.63
N MET A 244 3.65 0.37 7.86
CA MET A 244 3.13 -0.38 9.00
C MET A 244 1.73 0.09 9.45
N SER A 245 1.39 1.35 9.18
CA SER A 245 0.06 1.91 9.45
C SER A 245 -0.96 1.64 8.35
N LYS A 246 -0.57 0.99 7.24
CA LYS A 246 -1.48 0.65 6.14
C LYS A 246 -2.24 -0.63 6.44
N ASP A 247 -3.46 -0.73 5.92
CA ASP A 247 -4.28 -1.94 5.96
C ASP A 247 -3.56 -3.14 5.31
N ILE A 248 -3.84 -4.36 5.79
CA ILE A 248 -3.26 -5.59 5.20
C ILE A 248 -3.49 -5.70 3.69
N ASN A 249 -4.58 -5.15 3.15
CA ASN A 249 -4.85 -5.13 1.72
C ASN A 249 -3.72 -4.50 0.89
N TYR A 250 -2.98 -3.55 1.46
CA TYR A 250 -1.79 -2.95 0.86
C TYR A 250 -0.71 -3.98 0.50
N LEU A 251 -0.62 -5.09 1.23
CA LEU A 251 0.35 -6.14 0.96
C LEU A 251 -0.01 -7.00 -0.26
N GLU A 252 -1.22 -6.84 -0.83
CA GLU A 252 -1.74 -7.59 -1.97
C GLU A 252 -1.53 -9.10 -1.83
N LEU A 253 -1.79 -9.61 -0.62
CA LEU A 253 -1.49 -10.99 -0.25
C LEU A 253 -2.22 -12.00 -1.14
N LYS A 254 -1.49 -13.04 -1.58
CA LYS A 254 -2.01 -14.16 -2.36
C LYS A 254 -1.98 -15.46 -1.54
N GLU A 255 -2.88 -16.39 -1.83
CA GLU A 255 -2.83 -17.71 -1.21
C GLU A 255 -1.47 -18.39 -1.46
N GLY A 256 -0.88 -18.94 -0.40
CA GLY A 256 0.45 -19.55 -0.43
C GLY A 256 1.61 -18.57 -0.29
N GLN A 257 1.37 -17.25 -0.36
CA GLN A 257 2.39 -16.24 -0.13
C GLN A 257 2.97 -16.35 1.27
N ARG A 258 4.26 -15.99 1.38
CA ARG A 258 5.01 -16.03 2.62
C ARG A 258 5.55 -14.65 2.97
N LEU A 259 5.54 -14.35 4.25
CA LEU A 259 6.16 -13.20 4.87
C LEU A 259 6.83 -13.65 6.18
N LYS A 260 7.70 -12.81 6.72
CA LYS A 260 8.26 -13.01 8.06
C LYS A 260 7.91 -11.82 8.92
N VAL A 261 7.53 -12.09 10.16
CA VAL A 261 7.48 -11.06 11.21
C VAL A 261 8.68 -11.29 12.11
N ILE A 262 9.45 -10.24 12.34
CA ILE A 262 10.58 -10.23 13.26
C ILE A 262 10.15 -9.43 14.48
N TYR A 263 10.40 -9.95 15.67
CA TYR A 263 10.09 -9.30 16.94
C TYR A 263 11.28 -9.41 17.89
N ASP A 264 11.52 -8.35 18.67
CA ASP A 264 12.68 -8.17 19.51
C ASP A 264 13.99 -8.33 18.73
N TYR A 265 14.64 -7.23 18.35
CA TYR A 265 15.90 -7.31 17.60
C TYR A 265 17.10 -7.78 18.44
N GLY A 266 16.95 -7.90 19.76
CA GLY A 266 17.89 -8.56 20.66
C GLY A 266 17.81 -10.07 20.53
N ASP A 267 16.67 -10.66 20.90
CA ASP A 267 16.44 -12.11 20.83
C ASP A 267 16.17 -12.62 19.41
N ASN A 268 15.80 -11.72 18.51
CA ASN A 268 15.56 -11.93 17.09
C ASN A 268 14.54 -13.05 16.84
N TRP A 269 13.36 -12.95 17.44
CA TRP A 269 12.26 -13.87 17.20
C TRP A 269 11.78 -13.72 15.76
N VAL A 270 11.77 -14.82 15.00
CA VAL A 270 11.32 -14.83 13.61
C VAL A 270 10.11 -15.73 13.46
N PHE A 271 8.98 -15.16 13.08
CA PHE A 271 7.75 -15.87 12.77
C PHE A 271 7.61 -16.03 11.27
N ASN A 272 7.59 -17.28 10.81
CA ASN A 272 7.26 -17.62 9.42
C ASN A 272 5.74 -17.57 9.24
N VAL A 273 5.26 -16.65 8.40
CA VAL A 273 3.83 -16.47 8.12
C VAL A 273 3.54 -16.94 6.70
N ARG A 274 2.49 -17.75 6.55
CA ARG A 274 1.98 -18.22 5.25
C ARG A 274 0.49 -17.97 5.14
N VAL A 275 0.08 -17.28 4.07
CA VAL A 275 -1.33 -17.12 3.72
C VAL A 275 -1.89 -18.48 3.32
N SER A 276 -2.80 -19.02 4.13
CA SER A 276 -3.35 -20.35 3.92
C SER A 276 -4.63 -20.33 3.10
N LYS A 277 -5.44 -19.28 3.28
CA LYS A 277 -6.70 -19.07 2.57
C LYS A 277 -7.07 -17.58 2.58
N ILE A 278 -7.71 -17.12 1.52
CA ILE A 278 -8.37 -15.81 1.45
C ILE A 278 -9.86 -16.05 1.22
N VAL A 279 -10.71 -15.32 1.95
CA VAL A 279 -12.17 -15.41 1.84
C VAL A 279 -12.72 -14.01 1.61
N ASP A 280 -13.68 -13.88 0.69
CA ASP A 280 -14.37 -12.62 0.45
C ASP A 280 -15.27 -12.25 1.65
N GLY A 281 -15.25 -10.97 2.02
CA GLY A 281 -15.95 -10.44 3.20
C GLY A 281 -15.10 -10.46 4.46
N TYR A 282 -15.60 -9.78 5.50
CA TYR A 282 -15.01 -9.84 6.84
C TYR A 282 -15.46 -11.09 7.61
N GLY A 283 -14.63 -11.52 8.55
CA GLY A 283 -14.94 -12.56 9.51
C GLY A 283 -15.93 -12.07 10.57
N SER A 284 -16.25 -12.96 11.51
CA SER A 284 -17.08 -12.58 12.67
C SER A 284 -16.33 -11.76 13.73
N LYS A 285 -15.01 -11.66 13.59
CA LYS A 285 -14.09 -10.92 14.46
C LYS A 285 -12.91 -10.43 13.61
N LYS A 286 -12.42 -9.22 13.90
CA LYS A 286 -11.28 -8.59 13.22
C LYS A 286 -9.99 -9.40 13.27
N CYS A 287 -9.69 -9.99 14.43
CA CYS A 287 -8.53 -10.86 14.58
C CYS A 287 -8.75 -11.87 15.71
N TYR A 288 -8.33 -13.12 15.50
CA TYR A 288 -8.28 -14.14 16.55
C TYR A 288 -7.44 -15.36 16.13
N VAL A 289 -6.92 -16.09 17.10
CA VAL A 289 -6.33 -17.41 16.91
C VAL A 289 -7.47 -18.43 16.75
N VAL A 290 -7.42 -19.19 15.66
CA VAL A 290 -8.37 -20.27 15.36
C VAL A 290 -7.97 -21.56 16.07
N ASN A 291 -6.67 -21.86 16.07
CA ASN A 291 -6.06 -22.97 16.80
C ASN A 291 -4.53 -22.81 16.82
N GLY A 292 -3.85 -23.67 17.57
CA GLY A 292 -2.40 -23.65 17.65
C GLY A 292 -1.84 -24.89 18.34
N LYS A 293 -0.52 -24.89 18.48
CA LYS A 293 0.23 -25.84 19.29
C LYS A 293 1.42 -25.10 19.91
N GLY A 294 1.68 -25.41 21.17
CA GLY A 294 2.91 -25.12 21.88
C GLY A 294 2.96 -23.71 22.47
N TYR A 295 3.79 -23.54 23.50
CA TYR A 295 3.75 -22.40 24.40
C TYR A 295 3.85 -21.09 23.63
N GLY A 296 4.90 -20.93 22.84
CA GLY A 296 5.24 -19.65 22.23
C GLY A 296 6.69 -19.29 22.54
N ILE A 297 6.98 -18.00 22.57
CA ILE A 297 8.26 -17.47 23.02
C ILE A 297 8.25 -17.27 24.54
N VAL A 298 9.44 -17.12 25.11
CA VAL A 298 9.65 -16.65 26.47
C VAL A 298 10.51 -15.41 26.35
N GLU A 299 9.99 -14.27 26.82
CA GLU A 299 10.68 -12.98 26.70
C GLU A 299 12.05 -13.00 27.40
N ASP A 300 13.00 -12.25 26.85
CA ASP A 300 14.36 -12.07 27.36
C ASP A 300 15.14 -13.37 27.61
N CYS A 301 14.79 -14.45 26.93
CA CYS A 301 15.47 -15.73 27.12
C CYS A 301 16.76 -15.85 26.31
N GLY A 302 17.04 -14.94 25.37
CA GLY A 302 18.16 -15.02 24.43
C GLY A 302 17.79 -15.64 23.08
N GLY A 303 16.50 -15.61 22.72
CA GLY A 303 15.99 -16.08 21.43
C GLY A 303 15.94 -17.60 21.27
N GLU A 304 15.76 -18.04 20.02
CA GLU A 304 15.56 -19.44 19.61
C GLU A 304 16.58 -20.40 20.24
N TYR A 305 17.86 -20.00 20.31
CA TYR A 305 18.94 -20.86 20.79
C TYR A 305 18.83 -21.21 22.29
N TYR A 306 18.32 -20.28 23.09
CA TYR A 306 18.17 -20.48 24.53
C TYR A 306 16.78 -20.95 24.92
N LEU A 307 15.77 -20.74 24.06
CA LEU A 307 14.40 -21.22 24.29
C LEU A 307 14.33 -22.74 24.51
N ASP A 308 15.11 -23.52 23.74
CA ASP A 308 15.19 -24.98 23.94
C ASP A 308 15.71 -25.33 25.34
N ARG A 309 16.63 -24.53 25.91
CA ARG A 309 17.13 -24.75 27.27
C ARG A 309 16.09 -24.42 28.32
N VAL A 310 15.29 -23.36 28.08
CA VAL A 310 14.18 -23.02 28.97
C VAL A 310 13.22 -24.21 29.04
N PHE A 311 12.75 -24.74 27.91
CA PHE A 311 11.78 -25.85 27.96
C PHE A 311 12.34 -27.19 28.45
N ASN A 312 13.67 -27.36 28.51
CA ASN A 312 14.32 -28.57 29.00
C ASN A 312 14.88 -28.44 30.43
N ASP A 313 14.67 -27.29 31.10
CA ASP A 313 15.12 -27.06 32.46
C ASP A 313 14.00 -27.40 33.45
N ASP A 314 14.19 -28.50 34.19
CA ASP A 314 13.23 -29.04 35.17
C ASP A 314 12.92 -28.06 36.33
N ASP A 315 13.73 -27.00 36.50
CA ASP A 315 13.56 -26.01 37.57
C ASP A 315 12.65 -24.82 37.18
N ASN A 316 12.10 -24.77 35.96
CA ASN A 316 11.12 -23.75 35.57
C ASN A 316 9.72 -24.32 35.27
N ASP A 317 8.74 -23.42 35.24
CA ASP A 317 7.32 -23.76 35.06
C ASP A 317 6.89 -23.78 33.58
N TYR A 318 7.80 -23.61 32.62
CA TYR A 318 7.47 -23.52 31.20
C TYR A 318 7.32 -24.90 30.57
N ASN A 319 6.16 -25.16 29.95
CA ASN A 319 5.91 -26.38 29.20
C ASN A 319 5.72 -26.09 27.72
N ILE A 320 6.63 -26.57 26.86
CA ILE A 320 6.58 -26.34 25.42
C ILE A 320 5.27 -26.79 24.77
N ASP A 321 4.59 -27.81 25.30
CA ASP A 321 3.33 -28.32 24.74
C ASP A 321 2.09 -27.57 25.26
N GLU A 322 2.23 -26.67 26.23
CA GLU A 322 1.13 -25.86 26.74
C GLU A 322 0.60 -24.91 25.67
N PHE A 323 -0.72 -24.79 25.58
CA PHE A 323 -1.39 -23.89 24.65
C PHE A 323 -2.81 -23.62 25.16
N ASP A 324 -3.07 -22.38 25.56
CA ASP A 324 -4.40 -21.94 25.99
C ASP A 324 -5.00 -20.98 24.95
N LEU A 325 -5.93 -21.51 24.16
CA LEU A 325 -6.59 -20.75 23.10
C LEU A 325 -7.44 -19.59 23.64
N ASP A 326 -8.10 -19.80 24.78
CA ASP A 326 -9.03 -18.83 25.35
C ASP A 326 -8.24 -17.68 26.00
N ASP A 327 -7.15 -17.99 26.70
CA ASP A 327 -6.25 -16.98 27.27
C ASP A 327 -5.60 -16.12 26.19
N ILE A 328 -5.03 -16.74 25.14
CA ILE A 328 -4.41 -16.02 24.01
C ILE A 328 -5.42 -15.09 23.34
N ASN A 329 -6.61 -15.59 23.01
CA ASN A 329 -7.64 -14.76 22.38
C ASN A 329 -8.14 -13.66 23.32
N SER A 330 -8.24 -13.93 24.64
CA SER A 330 -8.57 -12.90 25.63
C SER A 330 -7.51 -11.80 25.66
N THR A 331 -6.24 -12.15 25.57
CA THR A 331 -5.11 -11.21 25.54
C THR A 331 -5.13 -10.35 24.28
N ILE A 332 -5.33 -10.95 23.10
CA ILE A 332 -5.49 -10.23 21.84
C ILE A 332 -6.68 -9.24 21.91
N ASP A 333 -7.85 -9.71 22.33
CA ASP A 333 -9.05 -8.88 22.47
C ASP A 333 -8.81 -7.70 23.43
N LYS A 334 -8.13 -7.94 24.57
CA LYS A 334 -7.83 -6.90 25.58
C LYS A 334 -6.76 -5.89 25.15
N ARG A 335 -5.74 -6.33 24.42
CA ARG A 335 -4.58 -5.49 24.07
C ARG A 335 -4.82 -4.68 22.79
N LEU A 336 -5.49 -5.28 21.79
CA LEU A 336 -5.65 -4.66 20.47
C LEU A 336 -7.03 -4.02 20.25
N PHE A 337 -8.09 -4.59 20.82
CA PHE A 337 -9.47 -4.22 20.45
C PHE A 337 -10.32 -3.72 21.61
N ARG A 338 -9.72 -3.48 22.78
CA ARG A 338 -10.47 -2.95 23.92
C ARG A 338 -10.87 -1.51 23.63
N THR A 339 -12.11 -1.37 23.18
CA THR A 339 -12.82 -0.11 23.04
C THR A 339 -12.80 0.63 24.39
N PHE A 340 -12.63 1.96 24.34
CA PHE A 340 -12.65 2.91 25.47
C PHE A 340 -14.00 2.97 26.26
N TYR A 341 -14.75 1.87 26.37
CA TYR A 341 -16.03 1.81 27.07
C TYR A 341 -15.92 1.92 28.61
N GLU A 342 -14.72 2.03 29.19
CA GLU A 342 -14.54 2.12 30.64
C GLU A 342 -14.16 3.51 31.18
N VAL A 343 -14.10 4.56 30.35
CA VAL A 343 -13.73 5.92 30.84
C VAL A 343 -14.95 6.84 31.10
N SER A 344 -16.19 6.39 30.88
CA SER A 344 -17.38 7.22 31.08
C SER A 344 -18.31 6.81 32.24
N ASN A 345 -17.83 6.05 33.21
CA ASN A 345 -18.60 5.70 34.42
C ASN A 345 -17.77 5.81 35.72
N GLU A 346 -17.07 6.91 35.92
CA GLU A 346 -16.68 7.38 37.27
C GLU A 346 -17.01 8.86 37.47
#